data_AF-A0A8J4LWY0-F1
#
_entry.id   AF-A0A8J4LWY0-F1
#
_cell.length_a   1.000
_cell.length_b   1.000
_cell.length_c   1.000
_cell.angle_alpha   90.00
_cell.angle_beta   90.00
_cell.angle_gamma   90.00
#
_symmetry.space_group_name_H-M   'P 1'
#
loop_
_entity.id
_entity.type
_entity.pdbx_description
1 polymer ?
#
loop_
_entity_poly.entity_id
_entity_poly.type
_entity_poly.pdbx_seq_one_letter_code
_entity_poly.pdbx_strand_id
1 'polypeptide(L)'
;MQASNSPRIVLGPVVVTFLALVLSLVAGTIDKAALFMKCFENQDCLAKRTVWEHFTEDIPSCLATVRVWWSNKPPGIPVTLVTQLSAERLDQLKAQCATWQGPLAAALYLPLHNPSEVELSEASQQRLQALIAIVDEFFRHSESSTGGGCQLRLALMYELFADQHALLLYPVNSLRNYARLLADTDLIANIDVDMVPSLSISNALADAKLFAEYVNGCHGGTVYVLPAFETHCGGTSYADSLALGGKEAVAQGLKKCLHRMRPKAPFSHNSTNYERWLTTEEMYSITYGPLFEPWFISWRWGTLWYDYRFRGYGKNKIVQAAAMNATGTVWLVSPHGFLVHRPHTASRVRKDFLRAKFSRKDMQSLRHTVYGHVESLWEETRAELARGSYVTRVERSFQACMESLPWWQMSTNGSGTKT
;
A
#
# COMPACT_ATOMS: atom_id res chain seq x y z
N MET A 1 -15.57 -5.45 83.01
CA MET A 1 -15.15 -6.61 82.21
C MET A 1 -15.89 -6.56 80.88
N GLN A 2 -15.09 -6.52 79.82
CA GLN A 2 -15.38 -6.75 78.39
C GLN A 2 -16.39 -5.86 77.64
N ALA A 3 -15.84 -5.33 76.55
CA ALA A 3 -16.35 -4.32 75.65
C ALA A 3 -17.01 -4.94 74.41
N SER A 4 -17.84 -4.11 73.77
CA SER A 4 -18.56 -4.38 72.53
C SER A 4 -17.63 -4.62 71.34
N ASN A 5 -18.02 -5.51 70.42
CA ASN A 5 -17.48 -5.51 69.06
C ASN A 5 -18.57 -5.94 68.05
N SER A 6 -18.96 -4.99 67.21
CA SER A 6 -19.72 -5.18 65.97
C SER A 6 -18.79 -5.69 64.85
N PRO A 7 -19.28 -6.49 63.89
CA PRO A 7 -18.45 -6.97 62.79
C PRO A 7 -18.24 -5.87 61.72
N ARG A 8 -16.97 -5.70 61.32
CA ARG A 8 -16.52 -4.79 60.25
C ARG A 8 -16.80 -5.41 58.88
N ILE A 9 -17.44 -4.63 58.02
CA ILE A 9 -17.52 -4.84 56.57
C ILE A 9 -16.15 -4.49 55.96
N VAL A 10 -15.54 -5.46 55.27
CA VAL A 10 -14.29 -5.26 54.52
C VAL A 10 -14.64 -4.79 53.11
N LEU A 11 -14.50 -3.48 52.87
CA LEU A 11 -14.48 -2.89 51.53
C LEU A 11 -13.06 -3.06 50.96
N GLY A 12 -12.93 -3.92 49.95
CA GLY A 12 -11.69 -4.04 49.16
C GLY A 12 -11.51 -2.83 48.23
N PRO A 13 -10.27 -2.43 47.91
CA PRO A 13 -10.02 -1.29 47.05
C PRO A 13 -10.35 -1.66 45.59
N VAL A 14 -11.32 -0.94 45.02
CA VAL A 14 -11.52 -0.88 43.56
C VAL A 14 -10.36 -0.09 42.98
N VAL A 15 -9.37 -0.78 42.43
CA VAL A 15 -8.29 -0.17 41.65
C VAL A 15 -8.87 0.16 40.28
N VAL A 16 -9.33 1.40 40.11
CA VAL A 16 -9.57 1.99 38.79
C VAL A 16 -8.22 2.42 38.25
N THR A 17 -7.60 1.58 37.43
CA THR A 17 -6.35 1.92 36.73
C THR A 17 -6.69 2.83 35.55
N PHE A 18 -6.75 4.15 35.79
CA PHE A 18 -6.54 5.13 34.73
C PHE A 18 -5.06 5.06 34.34
N LEU A 19 -4.74 4.31 33.28
CA LEU A 19 -3.41 4.35 32.69
C LEU A 19 -3.25 5.69 31.95
N ALA A 20 -2.80 6.71 32.67
CA ALA A 20 -2.33 7.94 32.05
C ALA A 20 -1.08 7.59 31.21
N LEU A 21 -1.22 7.68 29.89
CA LEU A 21 -0.14 7.52 28.93
C LEU A 21 0.90 8.61 29.20
N VAL A 22 2.01 8.26 29.86
CA VAL A 22 3.16 9.17 29.99
C VAL A 22 3.82 9.24 28.61
N LEU A 23 3.42 10.23 27.83
CA LEU A 23 4.13 10.69 26.64
C LEU A 23 5.47 11.26 27.08
N SER A 24 6.57 10.60 26.71
CA SER A 24 7.89 11.24 26.73
C SER A 24 7.91 12.32 25.65
N LEU A 25 7.47 13.52 26.02
CA LEU A 25 7.58 14.75 25.25
C LEU A 25 9.04 15.18 25.22
N VAL A 26 9.82 14.63 24.30
CA VAL A 26 11.05 15.30 23.86
C VAL A 26 10.61 16.38 22.88
N ALA A 27 10.44 17.60 23.38
CA ALA A 27 10.18 18.83 22.61
C ALA A 27 9.01 18.76 21.58
N GLY A 28 7.79 18.44 22.04
CA GLY A 28 6.56 18.79 21.29
C GLY A 28 6.33 18.11 19.93
N THR A 29 7.18 17.19 19.49
CA THR A 29 7.00 16.43 18.24
C THR A 29 6.54 15.01 18.54
N ILE A 30 5.46 14.58 17.89
CA ILE A 30 4.97 13.21 17.97
C ILE A 30 5.96 12.30 17.23
N ASP A 31 6.56 11.32 17.93
CA ASP A 31 7.36 10.28 17.29
C ASP A 31 6.44 9.28 16.57
N LYS A 32 6.18 9.56 15.30
CA LYS A 32 5.31 8.76 14.44
C LYS A 32 5.87 7.37 14.18
N ALA A 33 7.20 7.23 14.12
CA ALA A 33 7.85 5.93 13.94
C ALA A 33 7.60 5.04 15.15
N ALA A 34 7.84 5.55 16.36
CA ALA A 34 7.59 4.82 17.60
C ALA A 34 6.10 4.47 17.79
N LEU A 35 5.18 5.39 17.47
CA LEU A 35 3.74 5.10 17.55
C LEU A 35 3.30 4.01 16.56
N PHE A 36 3.85 3.99 15.35
CA PHE A 36 3.55 2.93 14.39
C PHE A 36 4.11 1.57 14.85
N MET A 37 5.31 1.54 15.44
CA MET A 37 5.91 0.31 15.99
C MET A 37 5.02 -0.32 17.07
N LYS A 38 4.36 0.49 17.91
CA LYS A 38 3.45 0.02 18.97
C LYS A 38 2.27 -0.80 18.47
N CYS A 39 1.86 -0.64 17.21
CA CYS A 39 0.80 -1.45 16.60
C CYS A 39 1.09 -2.97 16.58
N PHE A 40 2.35 -3.36 16.80
CA PHE A 40 2.83 -4.72 16.62
C PHE A 40 3.29 -5.38 17.93
N GLU A 41 3.42 -4.64 19.03
CA GLU A 41 3.97 -5.12 20.30
C GLU A 41 3.18 -6.28 20.92
N ASN A 42 1.87 -6.33 20.69
CA ASN A 42 0.97 -7.35 21.26
C ASN A 42 0.66 -8.51 20.31
N GLN A 43 1.43 -8.67 19.22
CA GLN A 43 1.21 -9.73 18.24
C GLN A 43 2.12 -10.94 18.51
N ASP A 44 1.52 -12.08 18.85
CA ASP A 44 2.22 -13.35 18.92
C ASP A 44 2.32 -14.01 17.54
N CYS A 45 3.23 -13.50 16.70
CA CYS A 45 3.45 -14.06 15.35
C CYS A 45 4.29 -15.34 15.34
N LEU A 46 4.94 -15.69 16.47
CA LEU A 46 5.62 -16.97 16.63
C LEU A 46 4.60 -18.10 16.83
N ALA A 47 3.51 -17.89 17.56
CA ALA A 47 2.43 -18.88 17.60
C ALA A 47 1.59 -18.88 16.31
N LYS A 48 1.43 -17.72 15.65
CA LYS A 48 0.55 -17.54 14.48
C LYS A 48 1.26 -17.64 13.13
N ARG A 49 2.27 -18.51 13.04
CA ARG A 49 3.03 -18.70 11.81
C ARG A 49 2.14 -19.17 10.67
N THR A 50 2.44 -18.70 9.47
CA THR A 50 1.65 -19.02 8.29
C THR A 50 1.96 -20.40 7.74
N VAL A 51 0.90 -21.15 7.47
CA VAL A 51 0.89 -22.37 6.63
C VAL A 51 0.01 -22.13 5.41
N TRP A 52 0.03 -23.04 4.43
CA TRP A 52 -0.72 -22.89 3.19
C TRP A 52 -2.24 -22.80 3.44
N GLU A 53 -2.74 -23.58 4.40
CA GLU A 53 -4.15 -23.69 4.75
C GLU A 53 -4.72 -22.33 5.18
N HIS A 54 -3.93 -21.52 5.91
CA HIS A 54 -4.31 -20.17 6.31
C HIS A 54 -4.69 -19.29 5.11
N PHE A 55 -4.02 -19.45 3.97
CA PHE A 55 -4.40 -18.73 2.76
C PHE A 55 -5.71 -19.23 2.17
N THR A 56 -5.91 -20.54 2.08
CA THR A 56 -7.15 -21.09 1.52
C THR A 56 -8.37 -20.87 2.41
N GLU A 57 -8.16 -20.65 3.71
CA GLU A 57 -9.20 -20.37 4.72
C GLU A 57 -9.36 -18.88 5.04
N ASP A 58 -8.71 -17.99 4.27
CA ASP A 58 -8.79 -16.53 4.44
C ASP A 58 -8.37 -16.06 5.85
N ILE A 59 -7.46 -16.78 6.50
CA ILE A 59 -6.87 -16.39 7.79
C ILE A 59 -5.85 -15.28 7.55
N PRO A 60 -5.97 -14.12 8.24
CA PRO A 60 -5.05 -13.00 8.05
C PRO A 60 -3.59 -13.34 8.36
N SER A 61 -2.66 -12.70 7.64
CA SER A 61 -1.23 -12.74 7.97
C SER A 61 -0.96 -12.13 9.35
N CYS A 62 -0.13 -12.79 10.16
CA CYS A 62 0.48 -12.14 11.33
C CYS A 62 1.73 -11.38 10.85
N LEU A 63 1.57 -10.07 10.63
CA LEU A 63 2.67 -9.20 10.24
C LEU A 63 3.27 -8.54 11.47
N ALA A 64 4.58 -8.64 11.62
CA ALA A 64 5.35 -7.90 12.61
C ALA A 64 6.21 -6.83 11.92
N THR A 65 6.64 -5.81 12.68
CA THR A 65 7.58 -4.79 12.19
C THR A 65 8.83 -4.81 13.06
N VAL A 66 10.01 -4.65 12.44
CA VAL A 66 11.29 -4.62 13.18
C VAL A 66 11.83 -3.20 13.31
N ARG A 67 11.51 -2.33 12.34
CA ARG A 67 11.98 -0.94 12.32
C ARG A 67 11.13 -0.08 11.41
N VAL A 68 10.96 1.17 11.81
CA VAL A 68 10.32 2.22 11.00
C VAL A 68 11.30 3.37 10.84
N TRP A 69 11.47 3.84 9.61
CA TRP A 69 12.19 5.04 9.27
C TRP A 69 11.20 6.14 8.91
N TRP A 70 11.40 7.34 9.43
CA TRP A 70 10.52 8.47 9.19
C TRP A 70 11.36 9.72 8.95
N SER A 71 11.38 10.17 7.70
CA SER A 71 12.15 11.35 7.28
C SER A 71 11.62 12.63 7.92
N ASN A 72 12.55 13.49 8.33
CA ASN A 72 12.26 14.81 8.91
C ASN A 72 12.41 15.94 7.89
N LYS A 73 12.68 15.62 6.62
CA LYS A 73 12.77 16.59 5.54
C LYS A 73 11.47 17.38 5.39
N PRO A 74 11.50 18.67 5.04
CA PRO A 74 10.28 19.37 4.64
C PRO A 74 9.69 18.72 3.37
N PRO A 75 8.36 18.55 3.28
CA PRO A 75 7.75 17.98 2.08
C PRO A 75 7.82 18.98 0.92
N GLY A 76 8.21 18.51 -0.27
CA GLY A 76 8.17 19.33 -1.50
C GLY A 76 6.76 19.45 -2.08
N ILE A 77 5.93 18.41 -1.90
CA ILE A 77 4.49 18.43 -2.22
C ILE A 77 3.66 17.79 -1.10
N PRO A 78 2.41 18.24 -0.87
CA PRO A 78 1.53 17.73 0.18
C PRO A 78 0.72 16.48 -0.23
N VAL A 79 1.34 15.53 -0.95
CA VAL A 79 0.71 14.27 -1.37
C VAL A 79 1.61 13.09 -1.01
N THR A 80 1.08 12.12 -0.26
CA THR A 80 1.84 10.91 0.08
C THR A 80 1.70 9.86 -1.03
N LEU A 81 2.81 9.46 -1.65
CA LEU A 81 2.86 8.23 -2.44
C LEU A 81 2.82 7.03 -1.49
N VAL A 82 1.92 6.09 -1.72
CA VAL A 82 1.77 4.87 -0.93
C VAL A 82 2.15 3.68 -1.80
N THR A 83 3.07 2.86 -1.31
CA THR A 83 3.54 1.66 -2.02
C THR A 83 3.90 0.54 -1.06
N GLN A 84 4.16 -0.64 -1.62
CA GLN A 84 4.68 -1.78 -0.89
C GLN A 84 5.65 -2.54 -1.78
N LEU A 85 6.59 -3.25 -1.17
CA LEU A 85 7.64 -3.94 -1.89
C LEU A 85 8.20 -5.12 -1.11
N SER A 86 8.70 -6.10 -1.83
CA SER A 86 9.60 -7.12 -1.30
C SER A 86 11.05 -6.62 -1.26
N ALA A 87 11.89 -7.26 -0.45
CA ALA A 87 13.29 -6.87 -0.28
C ALA A 87 14.08 -6.75 -1.59
N GLU A 88 13.81 -7.61 -2.58
CA GLU A 88 14.47 -7.59 -3.89
C GLU A 88 14.06 -6.43 -4.80
N ARG A 89 13.13 -5.58 -4.37
CA ARG A 89 12.61 -4.42 -5.12
C ARG A 89 13.09 -3.08 -4.56
N LEU A 90 14.06 -3.09 -3.66
CA LEU A 90 14.56 -1.85 -3.04
C LEU A 90 15.06 -0.82 -4.07
N ASP A 91 15.67 -1.26 -5.17
CA ASP A 91 16.11 -0.34 -6.23
C ASP A 91 14.94 0.30 -7.00
N GLN A 92 13.76 -0.33 -7.03
CA GLN A 92 12.56 0.29 -7.57
C GLN A 92 12.06 1.41 -6.65
N LEU A 93 12.11 1.18 -5.33
CA LEU A 93 11.76 2.19 -4.33
C LEU A 93 12.70 3.40 -4.41
N LYS A 94 14.01 3.17 -4.62
CA LYS A 94 14.99 4.24 -4.86
C LYS A 94 14.60 5.09 -6.08
N ALA A 95 14.21 4.46 -7.18
CA ALA A 95 13.79 5.16 -8.40
C ALA A 95 12.48 5.96 -8.21
N GLN A 96 11.50 5.41 -7.49
CA GLN A 96 10.30 6.16 -7.10
C GLN A 96 10.64 7.35 -6.21
N CYS A 97 11.48 7.13 -5.19
CA CYS A 97 11.88 8.20 -4.28
C CYS A 97 12.66 9.30 -4.99
N ALA A 98 13.44 8.99 -6.04
CA ALA A 98 14.20 9.98 -6.78
C ALA A 98 13.33 10.99 -7.55
N THR A 99 12.11 10.62 -7.94
CA THR A 99 11.21 11.42 -8.79
C THR A 99 10.02 12.01 -8.02
N TRP A 100 9.57 11.32 -6.96
CA TRP A 100 8.50 11.81 -6.09
C TRP A 100 9.04 12.85 -5.10
N GLN A 101 8.54 14.09 -5.16
CA GLN A 101 9.02 15.18 -4.29
C GLN A 101 8.20 15.34 -2.98
N GLY A 102 7.28 14.41 -2.72
CA GLY A 102 6.45 14.41 -1.51
C GLY A 102 6.87 13.33 -0.51
N PRO A 103 6.06 13.13 0.54
CA PRO A 103 6.17 11.94 1.36
C PRO A 103 5.99 10.66 0.54
N LEU A 104 6.82 9.67 0.82
CA LEU A 104 6.71 8.33 0.24
C LEU A 104 6.60 7.33 1.39
N ALA A 105 5.42 6.76 1.54
CA ALA A 105 5.08 5.73 2.51
C ALA A 105 5.19 4.33 1.89
N ALA A 106 6.03 3.48 2.47
CA ALA A 106 6.30 2.15 1.96
C ALA A 106 6.31 1.07 3.06
N ALA A 107 5.69 -0.06 2.77
CA ALA A 107 5.85 -1.30 3.54
C ALA A 107 6.83 -2.24 2.82
N LEU A 108 8.02 -2.42 3.40
CA LEU A 108 9.05 -3.34 2.93
C LEU A 108 8.86 -4.70 3.59
N TYR A 109 8.67 -5.73 2.77
CA TYR A 109 8.29 -7.06 3.24
C TYR A 109 9.42 -8.07 3.11
N LEU A 110 9.64 -8.82 4.19
CA LEU A 110 10.56 -9.95 4.25
C LEU A 110 9.86 -11.24 4.72
N PRO A 111 9.63 -12.22 3.83
CA PRO A 111 9.13 -13.53 4.25
C PRO A 111 10.26 -14.37 4.86
N LEU A 112 9.98 -14.97 6.02
CA LEU A 112 10.95 -15.76 6.78
C LEU A 112 10.39 -17.17 7.07
N HIS A 113 11.11 -18.20 6.64
CA HIS A 113 10.80 -19.56 7.07
C HIS A 113 11.28 -19.74 8.51
N ASN A 114 10.36 -20.08 9.40
CA ASN A 114 10.63 -20.25 10.83
C ASN A 114 9.80 -21.41 11.37
N PRO A 115 10.32 -22.65 11.37
CA PRO A 115 9.57 -23.80 11.90
C PRO A 115 9.38 -23.75 13.43
N SER A 116 10.25 -23.06 14.18
CA SER A 116 10.17 -22.96 15.64
C SER A 116 9.02 -22.07 16.11
N GLU A 117 8.24 -22.50 17.11
CA GLU A 117 7.15 -21.73 17.74
C GLU A 117 7.64 -20.78 18.83
N VAL A 118 8.90 -20.94 19.25
CA VAL A 118 9.40 -20.34 20.49
C VAL A 118 10.32 -19.16 20.19
N GLU A 119 11.08 -19.24 19.10
CA GLU A 119 12.08 -18.24 18.77
C GLU A 119 12.32 -18.12 17.27
N LEU A 120 12.89 -16.98 16.88
CA LEU A 120 13.36 -16.75 15.52
C LEU A 120 14.68 -17.48 15.29
N SER A 121 14.79 -18.20 14.18
CA SER A 121 16.05 -18.83 13.77
C SER A 121 17.16 -17.79 13.58
N GLU A 122 18.40 -18.17 13.89
CA GLU A 122 19.57 -17.31 13.71
C GLU A 122 19.67 -16.77 12.28
N ALA A 123 19.40 -17.62 11.27
CA ALA A 123 19.37 -17.21 9.87
C ALA A 123 18.30 -16.12 9.58
N SER A 124 17.13 -16.19 10.23
CA SER A 124 16.09 -15.17 10.11
C SER A 124 16.52 -13.86 10.75
N GLN A 125 17.15 -13.93 11.94
CA GLN A 125 17.69 -12.76 12.63
C GLN A 125 18.78 -12.08 11.79
N GLN A 126 19.73 -12.85 11.25
CA GLN A 126 20.79 -12.34 10.38
C GLN A 126 20.22 -11.66 9.12
N ARG A 127 19.21 -12.25 8.47
CA ARG A 127 18.54 -11.64 7.30
C ARG A 127 17.84 -10.33 7.65
N LEU A 128 17.17 -10.24 8.80
CA LEU A 128 16.57 -9.01 9.28
C LEU A 128 17.63 -7.93 9.51
N GLN A 129 18.72 -8.26 10.22
CA GLN A 129 19.80 -7.32 10.50
C GLN A 129 20.50 -6.83 9.23
N ALA A 130 20.75 -7.72 8.27
CA ALA A 130 21.32 -7.35 6.98
C ALA A 130 20.42 -6.37 6.22
N LEU A 131 19.10 -6.62 6.21
CA LEU A 131 18.16 -5.73 5.54
C LEU A 131 18.01 -4.38 6.27
N ILE A 132 18.04 -4.37 7.61
CA ILE A 132 18.09 -3.14 8.40
C ILE A 132 19.30 -2.29 8.01
N ALA A 133 20.49 -2.89 7.92
CA ALA A 133 21.71 -2.17 7.54
C ALA A 133 21.63 -1.57 6.12
N ILE A 134 21.09 -2.33 5.16
CA ILE A 134 20.88 -1.85 3.78
C ILE A 134 19.90 -0.67 3.76
N VAL A 135 18.82 -0.75 4.53
CA VAL A 135 17.80 0.30 4.57
C VAL A 135 18.29 1.52 5.35
N ASP A 136 19.09 1.35 6.41
CA ASP A 136 19.74 2.46 7.11
C ASP A 136 20.63 3.27 6.16
N GLU A 137 21.41 2.59 5.31
CA GLU A 137 22.21 3.25 4.28
C GLU A 137 21.34 4.03 3.29
N PHE A 138 20.29 3.39 2.77
CA PHE A 138 19.37 4.04 1.84
C PHE A 138 18.69 5.26 2.49
N PHE A 139 18.18 5.12 3.71
CA PHE A 139 17.52 6.19 4.43
C PHE A 139 18.48 7.36 4.67
N ARG A 140 19.70 7.11 5.15
CA ARG A 140 20.70 8.16 5.38
C ARG A 140 21.10 8.87 4.09
N HIS A 141 21.28 8.14 3.00
CA HIS A 141 21.52 8.72 1.68
C HIS A 141 20.33 9.59 1.25
N SER A 142 19.10 9.08 1.41
CA SER A 142 17.88 9.81 1.11
C SER A 142 17.74 11.06 1.96
N GLU A 143 18.22 11.10 3.22
CA GLU A 143 18.17 12.30 4.06
C GLU A 143 19.24 13.33 3.66
N SER A 144 20.37 12.89 3.11
CA SER A 144 21.49 13.78 2.73
C SER A 144 21.31 14.52 1.40
N SER A 145 20.41 14.07 0.52
CA SER A 145 20.19 14.71 -0.78
C SER A 145 19.55 16.11 -0.58
N THR A 146 20.26 17.16 -0.98
CA THR A 146 19.76 18.54 -0.95
C THR A 146 18.94 18.83 -2.21
N GLY A 147 17.72 19.35 -2.05
CA GLY A 147 16.91 19.87 -3.16
C GLY A 147 16.27 18.83 -4.10
N GLY A 148 16.27 17.54 -3.76
CA GLY A 148 15.62 16.50 -4.56
C GLY A 148 15.35 15.20 -3.80
N GLY A 149 14.40 14.42 -4.33
CA GLY A 149 13.96 13.14 -3.78
C GLY A 149 12.81 13.23 -2.76
N CYS A 150 12.33 12.08 -2.32
CA CYS A 150 11.16 11.96 -1.46
C CYS A 150 11.45 12.20 0.03
N GLN A 151 10.40 12.45 0.81
CA GLN A 151 10.42 12.29 2.27
C GLN A 151 10.07 10.84 2.60
N LEU A 152 11.09 10.00 2.80
CA LEU A 152 10.92 8.55 2.96
C LEU A 152 10.30 8.18 4.32
N ARG A 153 9.25 7.37 4.29
CA ARG A 153 8.63 6.70 5.43
C ARG A 153 8.53 5.22 5.13
N LEU A 154 9.26 4.40 5.86
CA LEU A 154 9.45 3.01 5.51
C LEU A 154 9.25 2.15 6.75
N ALA A 155 8.40 1.13 6.66
CA ALA A 155 8.27 0.11 7.69
C ALA A 155 8.85 -1.20 7.16
N LEU A 156 9.85 -1.77 7.83
CA LEU A 156 10.32 -3.13 7.55
C LEU A 156 9.47 -4.14 8.30
N MET A 157 8.63 -4.83 7.55
CA MET A 157 7.68 -5.81 8.03
C MET A 157 8.11 -7.22 7.64
N TYR A 158 7.80 -8.19 8.49
CA TYR A 158 8.05 -9.60 8.22
C TYR A 158 6.86 -10.48 8.61
N GLU A 159 6.78 -11.63 7.97
CA GLU A 159 5.83 -12.70 8.28
C GLU A 159 6.62 -13.99 8.45
N LEU A 160 6.23 -14.79 9.44
CA LEU A 160 6.85 -16.06 9.76
C LEU A 160 6.03 -17.19 9.15
N PHE A 161 6.72 -18.10 8.47
CA PHE A 161 6.10 -19.25 7.80
C PHE A 161 6.60 -20.55 8.40
N ALA A 162 5.68 -21.42 8.80
CA ALA A 162 6.01 -22.79 9.17
C ALA A 162 6.22 -23.66 7.91
N ASP A 163 5.44 -23.41 6.86
CA ASP A 163 5.52 -24.08 5.56
C ASP A 163 6.39 -23.28 4.56
N GLN A 164 7.35 -23.94 3.93
CA GLN A 164 8.18 -23.33 2.88
C GLN A 164 7.39 -23.02 1.61
N HIS A 165 6.37 -23.82 1.26
CA HIS A 165 5.56 -23.56 0.07
C HIS A 165 4.72 -22.28 0.23
N ALA A 166 4.23 -22.01 1.44
CA ALA A 166 3.53 -20.79 1.81
C ALA A 166 4.36 -19.49 1.66
N LEU A 167 5.69 -19.54 1.56
CA LEU A 167 6.53 -18.36 1.27
C LEU A 167 6.16 -17.64 -0.04
N LEU A 168 5.44 -18.30 -0.95
CA LEU A 168 4.91 -17.71 -2.18
C LEU A 168 3.78 -16.70 -1.93
N LEU A 169 3.16 -16.73 -0.74
CA LEU A 169 1.97 -15.96 -0.37
C LEU A 169 2.34 -14.56 0.08
N TYR A 170 2.58 -13.70 -0.91
CA TYR A 170 2.88 -12.29 -0.68
C TYR A 170 1.62 -11.52 -0.21
N PRO A 171 1.55 -10.95 1.01
CA PRO A 171 0.34 -10.32 1.56
C PRO A 171 0.15 -8.89 1.02
N VAL A 172 0.06 -8.77 -0.30
CA VAL A 172 0.12 -7.49 -1.03
C VAL A 172 -0.88 -6.45 -0.54
N ASN A 173 -2.12 -6.86 -0.26
CA ASN A 173 -3.17 -5.94 0.15
C ASN A 173 -3.03 -5.48 1.60
N SER A 174 -2.65 -6.38 2.51
CA SER A 174 -2.25 -6.04 3.88
C SER A 174 -1.10 -5.03 3.88
N LEU A 175 -0.06 -5.26 3.07
CA LEU A 175 1.09 -4.35 2.96
C LEU A 175 0.70 -2.98 2.42
N ARG A 176 -0.22 -2.90 1.44
CA ARG A 176 -0.77 -1.61 0.97
C ARG A 176 -1.50 -0.86 2.08
N ASN A 177 -2.31 -1.57 2.87
CA ASN A 177 -3.03 -1.00 4.00
C ASN A 177 -2.06 -0.46 5.07
N TYR A 178 -1.08 -1.26 5.50
CA TYR A 178 -0.08 -0.81 6.48
C TYR A 178 0.84 0.31 5.96
N ALA A 179 1.24 0.28 4.68
CA ALA A 179 1.96 1.40 4.07
C ALA A 179 1.12 2.68 4.11
N ARG A 180 -0.18 2.59 3.77
CA ARG A 180 -1.10 3.73 3.81
C ARG A 180 -1.22 4.32 5.22
N LEU A 181 -1.12 3.52 6.28
CA LEU A 181 -1.14 4.05 7.65
C LEU A 181 0.03 5.00 7.96
N LEU A 182 1.14 4.94 7.23
CA LEU A 182 2.24 5.91 7.34
C LEU A 182 1.95 7.25 6.63
N ALA A 183 0.86 7.35 5.85
CA ALA A 183 0.45 8.58 5.20
C ALA A 183 -0.26 9.53 6.19
N ASP A 184 0.12 10.79 6.16
CA ASP A 184 -0.40 11.88 7.02
C ASP A 184 -0.77 13.15 6.24
N THR A 185 -0.84 13.05 4.91
CA THR A 185 -1.28 14.11 4.00
C THR A 185 -2.76 13.92 3.64
N ASP A 186 -3.42 14.96 3.13
CA ASP A 186 -4.84 14.88 2.79
C ASP A 186 -5.11 14.01 1.56
N LEU A 187 -4.23 14.10 0.55
CA LEU A 187 -4.29 13.26 -0.65
C LEU A 187 -3.20 12.19 -0.65
N ILE A 188 -3.55 11.01 -1.18
CA ILE A 188 -2.61 9.90 -1.39
C ILE A 188 -2.55 9.50 -2.85
N ALA A 189 -1.39 8.97 -3.27
CA ALA A 189 -1.20 8.33 -4.57
C ALA A 189 -0.85 6.84 -4.38
N ASN A 190 -1.77 5.93 -4.71
CA ASN A 190 -1.53 4.49 -4.57
C ASN A 190 -0.80 3.97 -5.82
N ILE A 191 0.51 3.72 -5.71
CA ILE A 191 1.40 3.41 -6.84
C ILE A 191 2.24 2.16 -6.52
N ASP A 192 2.21 1.16 -7.39
CA ASP A 192 3.06 -0.04 -7.20
C ASP A 192 4.54 0.33 -7.34
N VAL A 193 5.42 -0.31 -6.56
CA VAL A 193 6.83 0.12 -6.43
C VAL A 193 7.62 0.15 -7.75
N ASP A 194 7.22 -0.68 -8.71
CA ASP A 194 7.82 -0.80 -10.04
C ASP A 194 7.30 0.23 -11.04
N MET A 195 6.41 1.13 -10.63
CA MET A 195 5.89 2.22 -11.45
C MET A 195 6.54 3.54 -11.03
N VAL A 196 7.48 4.05 -11.81
CA VAL A 196 8.16 5.33 -11.52
C VAL A 196 7.23 6.48 -11.91
N PRO A 197 6.83 7.36 -10.99
CA PRO A 197 6.06 8.55 -11.33
C PRO A 197 6.91 9.56 -12.08
N SER A 198 6.30 10.25 -13.04
CA SER A 198 7.00 11.31 -13.77
C SER A 198 7.34 12.48 -12.85
N LEU A 199 8.49 13.13 -13.06
CA LEU A 199 8.81 14.35 -12.33
C LEU A 199 7.76 15.45 -12.55
N SER A 200 7.10 15.43 -13.72
CA SER A 200 6.05 16.38 -14.07
C SER A 200 4.84 16.35 -13.12
N ILE A 201 4.44 15.18 -12.58
CA ILE A 201 3.33 15.15 -11.62
C ILE A 201 3.72 15.81 -10.29
N SER A 202 4.97 15.61 -9.84
CA SER A 202 5.48 16.31 -8.66
C SER A 202 5.48 17.82 -8.89
N ASN A 203 6.00 18.29 -10.03
CA ASN A 203 6.02 19.72 -10.37
C ASN A 203 4.60 20.32 -10.42
N ALA A 204 3.64 19.58 -10.96
CA ALA A 204 2.25 20.02 -11.05
C ALA A 204 1.57 20.12 -9.67
N LEU A 205 1.82 19.16 -8.78
CA LEU A 205 1.27 19.15 -7.42
C LEU A 205 1.95 20.16 -6.48
N ALA A 206 3.07 20.76 -6.89
CA ALA A 206 3.71 21.87 -6.19
C ALA A 206 3.03 23.22 -6.48
N ASP A 207 2.31 23.35 -7.59
CA ASP A 207 1.51 24.54 -7.88
C ASP A 207 0.27 24.59 -6.97
N ALA A 208 0.15 25.64 -6.17
CA ALA A 208 -0.90 25.74 -5.15
C ALA A 208 -2.31 25.79 -5.73
N LYS A 209 -2.50 26.43 -6.88
CA LYS A 209 -3.81 26.53 -7.53
C LYS A 209 -4.23 25.17 -8.06
N LEU A 210 -3.35 24.53 -8.82
CA LEU A 210 -3.62 23.21 -9.37
C LEU A 210 -3.81 22.19 -8.25
N PHE A 211 -2.97 22.20 -7.21
CA PHE A 211 -3.16 21.33 -6.05
C PHE A 211 -4.54 21.52 -5.40
N ALA A 212 -5.03 22.75 -5.26
CA ALA A 212 -6.38 23.01 -4.76
C ALA A 212 -7.48 22.40 -5.65
N GLU A 213 -7.30 22.38 -6.97
CA GLU A 213 -8.23 21.70 -7.89
C GLU A 213 -8.26 20.18 -7.63
N TYR A 214 -7.10 19.54 -7.42
CA TYR A 214 -7.03 18.12 -7.04
C TYR A 214 -7.72 17.85 -5.70
N VAL A 215 -7.49 18.69 -4.69
CA VAL A 215 -8.10 18.54 -3.36
C VAL A 215 -9.62 18.65 -3.47
N ASN A 216 -10.13 19.70 -4.13
CA ASN A 216 -11.55 19.93 -4.29
C ASN A 216 -12.25 18.78 -5.02
N GLY A 217 -11.66 18.28 -6.12
CA GLY A 217 -12.23 17.13 -6.81
C GLY A 217 -12.19 15.85 -5.96
N CYS A 218 -11.08 15.60 -5.27
CA CYS A 218 -10.94 14.44 -4.37
C CYS A 218 -11.98 14.44 -3.24
N HIS A 219 -12.23 15.60 -2.61
CA HIS A 219 -13.28 15.77 -1.61
C HIS A 219 -14.69 15.61 -2.20
N GLY A 220 -14.87 15.93 -3.48
CA GLY A 220 -16.11 15.67 -4.22
C GLY A 220 -16.28 14.23 -4.73
N GLY A 221 -15.42 13.28 -4.35
CA GLY A 221 -15.51 11.88 -4.80
C GLY A 221 -14.83 11.58 -6.14
N THR A 222 -13.98 12.49 -6.63
CA THR A 222 -13.16 12.26 -7.82
C THR A 222 -11.85 11.57 -7.47
N VAL A 223 -11.35 10.72 -8.37
CA VAL A 223 -9.96 10.24 -8.35
C VAL A 223 -9.26 10.59 -9.66
N TYR A 224 -7.97 10.86 -9.57
CA TYR A 224 -7.15 11.27 -10.71
C TYR A 224 -6.21 10.14 -11.13
N VAL A 225 -6.60 9.42 -12.16
CA VAL A 225 -5.83 8.36 -12.80
C VAL A 225 -4.56 8.93 -13.45
N LEU A 226 -3.43 8.29 -13.16
CA LEU A 226 -2.16 8.54 -13.84
C LEU A 226 -1.99 7.50 -14.96
N PRO A 227 -1.90 7.92 -16.24
CA PRO A 227 -1.65 7.00 -17.34
C PRO A 227 -0.32 6.29 -17.16
N ALA A 228 -0.31 5.02 -17.51
CA ALA A 228 0.85 4.16 -17.31
C ALA A 228 1.36 3.60 -18.62
N PHE A 229 2.69 3.47 -18.70
CA PHE A 229 3.43 2.95 -19.83
C PHE A 229 4.39 1.85 -19.39
N GLU A 230 4.70 0.92 -20.28
CA GLU A 230 5.58 -0.22 -20.00
C GLU A 230 6.75 -0.25 -20.98
N THR A 231 7.98 -0.25 -20.48
CA THR A 231 9.16 -0.40 -21.33
C THR A 231 9.36 -1.86 -21.72
N HIS A 232 9.66 -2.12 -22.99
CA HIS A 232 9.97 -3.47 -23.49
C HIS A 232 11.43 -3.62 -23.95
N CYS A 233 12.23 -2.55 -23.89
CA CYS A 233 13.68 -2.55 -24.09
C CYS A 233 14.34 -1.36 -23.38
N GLY A 234 15.67 -1.26 -23.43
CA GLY A 234 16.43 -0.14 -22.85
C GLY A 234 16.74 -0.29 -21.34
N GLY A 235 16.10 -1.23 -20.66
CA GLY A 235 16.38 -1.52 -19.24
C GLY A 235 15.87 -0.43 -18.29
N THR A 236 16.31 -0.49 -17.04
CA THR A 236 15.82 0.36 -15.97
C THR A 236 16.17 1.85 -16.15
N SER A 237 17.38 2.15 -16.62
CA SER A 237 17.82 3.53 -16.87
C SER A 237 16.99 4.24 -17.95
N TYR A 238 16.45 3.50 -18.91
CA TYR A 238 15.54 4.05 -19.91
C TYR A 238 14.17 4.41 -19.31
N ALA A 239 13.63 3.57 -18.42
CA ALA A 239 12.42 3.90 -17.69
C ALA A 239 12.62 5.14 -16.81
N ASP A 240 13.77 5.23 -16.14
CA ASP A 240 14.15 6.36 -15.29
C ASP A 240 14.25 7.67 -16.11
N SER A 241 14.83 7.63 -17.31
CA SER A 241 14.93 8.82 -18.17
C SER A 241 13.58 9.26 -18.75
N LEU A 242 12.69 8.33 -19.08
CA LEU A 242 11.33 8.64 -19.52
C LEU A 242 10.54 9.37 -18.43
N ALA A 243 10.67 8.95 -17.16
CA ALA A 243 10.00 9.61 -16.04
C ALA A 243 10.47 11.05 -15.83
N LEU A 244 11.71 11.38 -16.20
CA LEU A 244 12.25 12.74 -16.14
C LEU A 244 11.90 13.59 -17.37
N GLY A 245 11.67 12.95 -18.53
CA GLY A 245 11.56 13.63 -19.83
C GLY A 245 10.16 14.14 -20.24
N GLY A 246 9.14 13.98 -19.38
CA GLY A 246 7.79 14.49 -19.64
C GLY A 246 7.04 13.82 -20.80
N LYS A 247 5.93 14.44 -21.26
CA LYS A 247 5.08 13.90 -22.34
C LYS A 247 5.84 13.71 -23.66
N GLU A 248 6.78 14.59 -23.98
CA GLU A 248 7.58 14.49 -25.21
C GLU A 248 8.41 13.20 -25.22
N ALA A 249 9.08 12.88 -24.10
CA ALA A 249 9.84 11.64 -23.97
C ALA A 249 8.93 10.40 -24.12
N VAL A 250 7.71 10.44 -23.58
CA VAL A 250 6.71 9.38 -23.79
C VAL A 250 6.34 9.24 -25.27
N ALA A 251 6.06 10.35 -25.96
CA ALA A 251 5.70 10.35 -27.38
C ALA A 251 6.81 9.77 -28.26
N GLN A 252 8.09 10.06 -27.96
CA GLN A 252 9.22 9.45 -28.65
C GLN A 252 9.43 7.99 -28.22
N GLY A 253 9.23 7.68 -26.94
CA GLY A 253 9.35 6.33 -26.41
C GLY A 253 8.37 5.35 -27.05
N LEU A 254 7.13 5.79 -27.32
CA LEU A 254 6.09 4.99 -27.98
C LEU A 254 6.46 4.58 -29.41
N LYS A 255 7.40 5.29 -30.05
CA LYS A 255 7.94 4.92 -31.37
C LYS A 255 9.12 3.93 -31.28
N LYS A 256 9.60 3.63 -30.08
CA LYS A 256 10.85 2.89 -29.84
C LYS A 256 10.69 1.74 -28.85
N CYS A 257 10.80 2.04 -27.55
CA CYS A 257 10.95 1.05 -26.47
C CYS A 257 9.81 1.09 -25.44
N LEU A 258 8.69 1.72 -25.76
CA LEU A 258 7.58 1.95 -24.84
C LEU A 258 6.24 1.46 -25.42
N HIS A 259 5.43 0.86 -24.57
CA HIS A 259 4.04 0.56 -24.86
C HIS A 259 3.11 1.26 -23.86
N ARG A 260 1.86 1.45 -24.24
CA ARG A 260 0.78 1.71 -23.27
C ARG A 260 0.68 0.50 -22.35
N MET A 261 0.29 0.71 -21.09
CA MET A 261 0.16 -0.39 -20.15
C MET A 261 -0.87 -1.43 -20.63
N ARG A 262 -0.48 -2.71 -20.70
CA ARG A 262 -1.32 -3.86 -21.09
C ARG A 262 -2.21 -3.61 -22.33
N PRO A 263 -1.63 -3.28 -23.50
CA PRO A 263 -2.40 -2.83 -24.66
C PRO A 263 -3.27 -3.94 -25.27
N LYS A 264 -2.97 -5.21 -24.95
CA LYS A 264 -3.68 -6.40 -25.47
C LYS A 264 -4.87 -6.84 -24.60
N ALA A 265 -5.12 -6.20 -23.46
CA ALA A 265 -6.19 -6.59 -22.55
C ALA A 265 -7.44 -5.71 -22.79
N PRO A 266 -8.55 -6.25 -23.33
CA PRO A 266 -9.66 -5.44 -23.86
C PRO A 266 -10.28 -4.46 -22.85
N PHE A 267 -10.35 -4.83 -21.56
CA PHE A 267 -11.04 -4.04 -20.53
C PHE A 267 -10.13 -3.41 -19.47
N SER A 268 -8.82 -3.69 -19.47
CA SER A 268 -7.88 -3.29 -18.41
C SER A 268 -7.57 -1.79 -18.47
N HIS A 269 -6.32 -1.39 -18.71
CA HIS A 269 -5.95 0.03 -18.79
C HIS A 269 -6.52 0.78 -20.01
N ASN A 270 -7.28 0.10 -20.87
CA ASN A 270 -7.91 0.67 -22.05
C ASN A 270 -9.07 1.63 -21.75
N SER A 271 -9.51 1.74 -20.49
CA SER A 271 -10.40 2.85 -20.08
C SER A 271 -9.73 4.22 -20.24
N THR A 272 -8.40 4.29 -20.23
CA THR A 272 -7.64 5.52 -20.47
C THR A 272 -7.52 5.81 -21.98
N ASN A 273 -7.92 7.00 -22.42
CA ASN A 273 -7.71 7.45 -23.80
C ASN A 273 -6.32 8.05 -23.96
N TYR A 274 -5.34 7.18 -24.27
CA TYR A 274 -3.93 7.57 -24.38
C TYR A 274 -3.66 8.57 -25.52
N GLU A 275 -4.37 8.48 -26.64
CA GLU A 275 -4.27 9.43 -27.76
C GLU A 275 -4.65 10.85 -27.33
N ARG A 276 -5.78 10.98 -26.61
CA ARG A 276 -6.20 12.25 -26.03
C ARG A 276 -5.18 12.74 -25.00
N TRP A 277 -4.72 11.85 -24.11
CA TRP A 277 -3.79 12.23 -23.04
C TRP A 277 -2.47 12.82 -23.57
N LEU A 278 -1.95 12.29 -24.68
CA LEU A 278 -0.70 12.78 -25.28
C LEU A 278 -0.77 14.23 -25.76
N THR A 279 -1.97 14.77 -25.97
CA THR A 279 -2.17 16.09 -26.62
C THR A 279 -2.95 17.08 -25.75
N THR A 280 -3.67 16.60 -24.74
CA THR A 280 -4.51 17.45 -23.90
C THR A 280 -3.73 17.98 -22.69
N GLU A 281 -4.02 19.21 -22.29
CA GLU A 281 -3.61 19.79 -21.01
C GLU A 281 -4.75 19.83 -19.99
N GLU A 282 -5.92 19.30 -20.36
CA GLU A 282 -7.12 19.29 -19.52
C GLU A 282 -7.38 17.90 -18.95
N MET A 283 -7.83 17.84 -17.70
CA MET A 283 -8.32 16.60 -17.11
C MET A 283 -9.55 16.11 -17.87
N TYR A 284 -9.72 14.80 -17.98
CA TYR A 284 -10.86 14.24 -18.69
C TYR A 284 -11.44 13.00 -18.06
N SER A 285 -12.76 12.88 -18.11
CA SER A 285 -13.48 11.73 -17.57
C SER A 285 -13.28 10.49 -18.41
N ILE A 286 -13.23 9.34 -17.75
CA ILE A 286 -13.27 8.03 -18.38
C ILE A 286 -14.49 7.24 -17.88
N THR A 287 -14.98 6.34 -18.73
CA THR A 287 -15.94 5.34 -18.31
C THR A 287 -15.18 4.18 -17.68
N TYR A 288 -15.50 3.86 -16.43
CA TYR A 288 -14.92 2.71 -15.74
C TYR A 288 -15.18 1.42 -16.52
N GLY A 289 -14.12 0.64 -16.76
CA GLY A 289 -14.18 -0.63 -17.47
C GLY A 289 -13.97 -1.84 -16.53
N PRO A 290 -14.51 -3.03 -16.87
CA PRO A 290 -14.25 -4.24 -16.10
C PRO A 290 -12.75 -4.56 -15.98
N LEU A 291 -12.29 -5.03 -14.82
CA LEU A 291 -10.87 -5.37 -14.62
C LEU A 291 -9.90 -4.18 -14.81
N PHE A 292 -10.40 -2.95 -14.78
CA PHE A 292 -9.57 -1.77 -14.77
C PHE A 292 -8.71 -1.78 -13.49
N GLU A 293 -7.41 -1.61 -13.68
CA GLU A 293 -6.41 -1.73 -12.61
C GLU A 293 -5.59 -0.42 -12.49
N PRO A 294 -6.23 0.74 -12.25
CA PRO A 294 -5.56 2.04 -12.31
C PRO A 294 -4.58 2.27 -11.16
N TRP A 295 -3.75 3.31 -11.35
CA TRP A 295 -3.05 4.01 -10.29
C TRP A 295 -3.54 5.46 -10.30
N PHE A 296 -3.82 6.00 -9.11
CA PHE A 296 -4.52 7.28 -9.01
C PHE A 296 -4.15 8.05 -7.75
N ILE A 297 -4.35 9.37 -7.83
CA ILE A 297 -4.36 10.29 -6.69
C ILE A 297 -5.81 10.42 -6.20
N SER A 298 -6.01 10.43 -4.88
CA SER A 298 -7.32 10.37 -4.25
C SER A 298 -7.32 10.97 -2.84
N TRP A 299 -8.50 11.29 -2.33
CA TRP A 299 -8.66 11.66 -0.93
C TRP A 299 -8.29 10.48 -0.02
N ARG A 300 -7.44 10.75 0.98
CA ARG A 300 -6.97 9.73 1.91
C ARG A 300 -8.11 9.07 2.67
N TRP A 301 -9.24 9.76 2.90
CA TRP A 301 -10.37 9.17 3.62
C TRP A 301 -11.45 8.58 2.71
N GLY A 302 -11.58 9.08 1.49
CA GLY A 302 -12.52 8.55 0.49
C GLY A 302 -12.06 7.26 -0.19
N THR A 303 -10.78 6.90 -0.04
CA THR A 303 -10.22 5.69 -0.64
C THR A 303 -10.55 4.45 0.19
N LEU A 304 -11.25 3.48 -0.39
CA LEU A 304 -11.50 2.19 0.27
C LEU A 304 -10.19 1.44 0.56
N TRP A 305 -10.17 0.68 1.65
CA TRP A 305 -9.05 -0.20 2.00
C TRP A 305 -8.94 -1.37 1.02
N TYR A 306 -7.82 -2.08 1.06
CA TYR A 306 -7.60 -3.29 0.29
C TYR A 306 -8.08 -4.53 1.06
N ASP A 307 -8.76 -5.46 0.39
CA ASP A 307 -9.22 -6.72 0.98
C ASP A 307 -8.03 -7.66 1.23
N TYR A 308 -7.75 -7.99 2.49
CA TYR A 308 -6.54 -8.73 2.89
C TYR A 308 -6.47 -10.15 2.33
N ARG A 309 -7.62 -10.75 1.99
CA ARG A 309 -7.72 -12.13 1.48
C ARG A 309 -6.96 -12.32 0.17
N PHE A 310 -6.84 -11.26 -0.62
CA PHE A 310 -6.09 -11.27 -1.87
C PHE A 310 -4.58 -11.24 -1.61
N ARG A 311 -4.00 -12.43 -1.44
CA ARG A 311 -2.56 -12.67 -1.33
C ARG A 311 -1.98 -13.18 -2.65
N GLY A 312 -0.72 -12.85 -2.91
CA GLY A 312 0.00 -13.24 -4.12
C GLY A 312 -0.34 -12.38 -5.33
N TYR A 313 -0.71 -13.02 -6.45
CA TYR A 313 -0.86 -12.36 -7.75
C TYR A 313 -2.31 -12.40 -8.24
N GLY A 314 -2.75 -11.31 -8.88
CA GLY A 314 -4.04 -11.24 -9.58
C GLY A 314 -5.14 -10.58 -8.77
N LYS A 315 -5.92 -9.71 -9.44
CA LYS A 315 -7.17 -9.07 -8.99
C LYS A 315 -7.15 -8.29 -7.67
N ASN A 316 -6.03 -8.29 -6.95
CA ASN A 316 -5.86 -7.62 -5.66
C ASN A 316 -6.20 -6.12 -5.68
N LYS A 317 -5.77 -5.38 -6.72
CA LYS A 317 -6.18 -3.98 -6.94
C LYS A 317 -7.53 -3.82 -7.65
N ILE A 318 -7.86 -4.75 -8.55
CA ILE A 318 -9.10 -4.71 -9.33
C ILE A 318 -10.31 -4.67 -8.40
N VAL A 319 -10.29 -5.44 -7.31
CA VAL A 319 -11.35 -5.47 -6.30
C VAL A 319 -11.58 -4.11 -5.67
N GLN A 320 -10.50 -3.44 -5.23
CA GLN A 320 -10.61 -2.09 -4.65
C GLN A 320 -11.15 -1.09 -5.68
N ALA A 321 -10.63 -1.10 -6.92
CA ALA A 321 -11.09 -0.19 -7.96
C ALA A 321 -12.57 -0.43 -8.34
N ALA A 322 -13.01 -1.69 -8.38
CA ALA A 322 -14.42 -2.04 -8.61
C ALA A 322 -15.31 -1.57 -7.46
N ALA A 323 -14.88 -1.75 -6.22
CA ALA A 323 -15.60 -1.28 -5.04
C ALA A 323 -15.69 0.26 -5.01
N MET A 324 -14.59 0.96 -5.29
CA MET A 324 -14.58 2.43 -5.43
C MET A 324 -15.56 2.89 -6.52
N ASN A 325 -15.58 2.22 -7.67
CA ASN A 325 -16.53 2.56 -8.73
C ASN A 325 -18.00 2.34 -8.29
N ALA A 326 -18.27 1.29 -7.52
CA ALA A 326 -19.60 0.99 -7.00
C ALA A 326 -20.12 2.05 -6.00
N THR A 327 -19.23 2.86 -5.39
CA THR A 327 -19.64 3.99 -4.52
C THR A 327 -19.85 5.30 -5.28
N GLY A 328 -19.87 5.28 -6.63
CA GLY A 328 -20.09 6.47 -7.44
C GLY A 328 -18.84 7.32 -7.69
N THR A 329 -17.64 6.76 -7.50
CA THR A 329 -16.38 7.46 -7.78
C THR A 329 -16.34 8.01 -9.21
N VAL A 330 -15.96 9.27 -9.35
CA VAL A 330 -15.71 9.89 -10.66
C VAL A 330 -14.24 9.68 -11.05
N TRP A 331 -14.01 9.07 -12.21
CA TRP A 331 -12.66 8.77 -12.69
C TRP A 331 -12.23 9.82 -13.71
N LEU A 332 -11.28 10.68 -13.34
CA LEU A 332 -10.62 11.61 -14.25
C LEU A 332 -9.19 11.15 -14.54
N VAL A 333 -8.73 11.34 -15.77
CA VAL A 333 -7.33 11.17 -16.13
C VAL A 333 -6.61 12.51 -15.99
N SER A 334 -5.50 12.51 -15.25
CA SER A 334 -4.61 13.66 -15.08
C SER A 334 -3.71 13.83 -16.32
N PRO A 335 -3.66 15.02 -16.95
CA PRO A 335 -2.71 15.31 -18.02
C PRO A 335 -1.31 15.64 -17.48
N HIS A 336 -1.20 15.97 -16.19
CA HIS A 336 0.00 16.58 -15.60
C HIS A 336 1.14 15.59 -15.32
N GLY A 337 0.86 14.28 -15.36
CA GLY A 337 1.92 13.28 -15.33
C GLY A 337 1.44 11.88 -15.58
N PHE A 338 2.37 10.96 -15.44
CA PHE A 338 2.24 9.57 -15.87
C PHE A 338 3.14 8.66 -15.04
N LEU A 339 3.01 7.36 -15.27
CA LEU A 339 3.84 6.33 -14.67
C LEU A 339 4.57 5.55 -15.75
N VAL A 340 5.81 5.16 -15.47
CA VAL A 340 6.60 4.27 -16.33
C VAL A 340 6.94 3.01 -15.54
N HIS A 341 6.57 1.85 -16.07
CA HIS A 341 6.99 0.57 -15.49
C HIS A 341 8.48 0.38 -15.69
N ARG A 342 9.19 0.21 -14.57
CA ARG A 342 10.61 -0.03 -14.52
C ARG A 342 10.84 -1.54 -14.59
N PRO A 343 11.47 -2.06 -15.67
CA PRO A 343 11.47 -3.47 -15.98
C PRO A 343 12.18 -4.28 -14.91
N HIS A 344 11.66 -5.47 -14.62
CA HIS A 344 12.19 -6.34 -13.57
C HIS A 344 11.86 -7.81 -13.82
N THR A 345 12.62 -8.70 -13.19
CA THR A 345 12.39 -10.16 -13.29
C THR A 345 11.01 -10.53 -12.75
N ALA A 346 10.27 -11.36 -13.49
CA ALA A 346 8.97 -11.87 -13.05
C ALA A 346 9.10 -12.77 -11.80
N SER A 347 8.22 -12.55 -10.81
CA SER A 347 8.19 -13.33 -9.57
C SER A 347 7.77 -14.78 -9.81
N ARG A 348 8.18 -15.68 -8.91
CA ARG A 348 7.77 -17.10 -8.95
C ARG A 348 6.26 -17.27 -8.85
N VAL A 349 5.61 -16.56 -7.92
CA VAL A 349 4.14 -16.60 -7.76
C VAL A 349 3.40 -16.20 -9.03
N ARG A 350 3.91 -15.22 -9.80
CA ARG A 350 3.33 -14.85 -11.10
C ARG A 350 3.45 -15.99 -12.11
N LYS A 351 4.60 -16.65 -12.20
CA LYS A 351 4.83 -17.77 -13.12
C LYS A 351 3.90 -18.94 -12.79
N ASP A 352 3.79 -19.29 -11.51
CA ASP A 352 2.92 -20.39 -11.05
C ASP A 352 1.43 -20.06 -11.25
N PHE A 353 1.03 -18.82 -10.98
CA PHE A 353 -0.33 -18.33 -11.27
C PHE A 353 -0.68 -18.46 -12.76
N LEU A 354 0.21 -18.00 -13.66
CA LEU A 354 -0.01 -18.11 -15.11
C LEU A 354 -0.03 -19.56 -15.59
N ARG A 355 0.83 -20.41 -15.04
CA ARG A 355 0.81 -21.86 -15.33
C ARG A 355 -0.54 -22.47 -14.96
N ALA A 356 -1.06 -22.17 -13.76
CA ALA A 356 -2.38 -22.64 -13.33
C ALA A 356 -3.49 -22.11 -14.24
N LYS A 357 -3.51 -20.81 -14.52
CA LYS A 357 -4.47 -20.14 -15.41
C LYS A 357 -4.56 -20.77 -16.79
N PHE A 358 -3.43 -21.17 -17.37
CA PHE A 358 -3.37 -21.74 -18.72
C PHE A 358 -3.29 -23.28 -18.74
N SER A 359 -3.47 -23.95 -17.59
CA SER A 359 -3.31 -25.41 -17.46
C SER A 359 -4.42 -26.24 -18.10
N ARG A 360 -5.51 -25.62 -18.59
CA ARG A 360 -6.76 -26.27 -19.06
C ARG A 360 -7.44 -27.18 -18.04
N LYS A 361 -6.95 -27.23 -16.79
CA LYS A 361 -7.58 -27.98 -15.71
C LYS A 361 -8.87 -27.28 -15.27
N ASP A 362 -9.80 -28.05 -14.71
CA ASP A 362 -11.01 -27.51 -14.12
C ASP A 362 -10.72 -26.71 -12.84
N MET A 363 -11.62 -25.77 -12.50
CA MET A 363 -11.44 -24.90 -11.34
C MET A 363 -11.44 -25.66 -10.00
N GLN A 364 -12.09 -26.83 -9.91
CA GLN A 364 -12.09 -27.64 -8.68
C GLN A 364 -10.67 -28.11 -8.35
N SER A 365 -9.94 -28.61 -9.36
CA SER A 365 -8.55 -29.05 -9.22
C SER A 365 -7.56 -27.91 -8.93
N LEU A 366 -7.95 -26.67 -9.25
CA LEU A 366 -7.10 -25.48 -9.07
C LEU A 366 -7.37 -24.74 -7.76
N ARG A 367 -8.38 -25.13 -6.96
CA ARG A 367 -8.77 -24.45 -5.71
C ARG A 367 -7.60 -24.26 -4.73
N HIS A 368 -6.69 -25.23 -4.66
CA HIS A 368 -5.51 -25.18 -3.79
C HIS A 368 -4.36 -24.35 -4.35
N THR A 369 -4.52 -23.71 -5.52
CA THR A 369 -3.51 -22.82 -6.11
C THR A 369 -3.86 -21.36 -5.84
N VAL A 370 -2.87 -20.47 -5.89
CA VAL A 370 -3.10 -19.02 -5.81
C VAL A 370 -4.12 -18.57 -6.87
N TYR A 371 -4.04 -19.11 -8.09
CA TYR A 371 -4.99 -18.80 -9.15
C TYR A 371 -6.42 -19.20 -8.77
N GLY A 372 -6.65 -20.47 -8.42
CA GLY A 372 -8.00 -20.94 -8.15
C GLY A 372 -8.67 -20.24 -6.96
N HIS A 373 -7.90 -19.98 -5.90
CA HIS A 373 -8.39 -19.24 -4.75
C HIS A 373 -8.73 -17.77 -5.10
N VAL A 374 -7.84 -17.05 -5.80
CA VAL A 374 -8.09 -15.66 -6.24
C VAL A 374 -9.28 -15.55 -7.20
N GLU A 375 -9.47 -16.52 -8.10
CA GLU A 375 -10.66 -16.56 -8.95
C GLU A 375 -11.94 -16.78 -8.12
N SER A 376 -11.91 -17.68 -7.12
CA SER A 376 -13.04 -17.91 -6.22
C SER A 376 -13.42 -16.65 -5.45
N LEU A 377 -12.44 -15.98 -4.82
CA LEU A 377 -12.65 -14.71 -4.12
C LEU A 377 -13.23 -13.64 -5.04
N TRP A 378 -12.76 -13.58 -6.29
CA TRP A 378 -13.28 -12.63 -7.26
C TRP A 378 -14.73 -12.90 -7.64
N GLU A 379 -15.11 -14.17 -7.83
CA GLU A 379 -16.50 -14.52 -8.12
C GLU A 379 -17.44 -14.11 -6.98
N GLU A 380 -17.05 -14.43 -5.73
CA GLU A 380 -17.77 -13.98 -4.53
C GLU A 380 -17.89 -12.46 -4.50
N THR A 381 -16.76 -11.75 -4.64
CA THR A 381 -16.70 -10.29 -4.60
C THR A 381 -17.59 -9.66 -5.67
N ARG A 382 -17.58 -10.17 -6.90
CA ARG A 382 -18.46 -9.67 -7.97
C ARG A 382 -19.93 -9.83 -7.61
N ALA A 383 -20.31 -10.97 -7.05
CA ALA A 383 -21.68 -11.23 -6.63
C ALA A 383 -22.10 -10.31 -5.49
N GLU A 384 -21.20 -10.01 -4.54
CA GLU A 384 -21.44 -9.03 -3.47
C GLU A 384 -21.59 -7.60 -4.01
N LEU A 385 -20.70 -7.17 -4.91
CA LEU A 385 -20.78 -5.86 -5.56
C LEU A 385 -22.08 -5.69 -6.34
N ALA A 386 -22.49 -6.71 -7.11
CA ALA A 386 -23.74 -6.68 -7.88
C ALA A 386 -24.99 -6.56 -6.99
N ARG A 387 -24.94 -7.06 -5.75
CA ARG A 387 -26.03 -6.94 -4.77
C ARG A 387 -25.90 -5.73 -3.84
N GLY A 388 -24.84 -4.92 -3.98
CA GLY A 388 -24.56 -3.81 -3.08
C GLY A 388 -24.19 -4.23 -1.65
N SER A 389 -23.74 -5.48 -1.45
CA SER A 389 -23.44 -6.04 -0.12
C SER A 389 -21.93 -6.19 0.15
N TYR A 390 -21.08 -5.75 -0.77
CA TYR A 390 -19.63 -5.86 -0.61
C TYR A 390 -19.13 -4.95 0.51
N VAL A 391 -18.35 -5.54 1.43
CA VAL A 391 -17.62 -4.82 2.46
C VAL A 391 -16.16 -5.23 2.38
N THR A 392 -15.26 -4.24 2.34
CA THR A 392 -13.83 -4.52 2.39
C THR A 392 -13.48 -5.20 3.71
N ARG A 393 -12.84 -6.36 3.61
CA ARG A 393 -12.34 -7.09 4.77
C ARG A 393 -10.91 -6.64 5.09
N VAL A 394 -10.71 -6.12 6.28
CA VAL A 394 -9.40 -5.72 6.81
C VAL A 394 -9.10 -6.48 8.11
N GLU A 395 -7.83 -6.61 8.47
CA GLU A 395 -7.42 -7.31 9.68
C GLU A 395 -7.84 -6.54 10.93
N ARG A 396 -8.22 -7.26 11.99
CA ARG A 396 -8.52 -6.63 13.29
C ARG A 396 -7.32 -5.88 13.87
N SER A 397 -6.12 -6.44 13.74
CA SER A 397 -4.86 -5.80 14.16
C SER A 397 -4.57 -4.54 13.35
N PHE A 398 -4.88 -4.54 12.06
CA PHE A 398 -4.80 -3.35 11.21
C PHE A 398 -5.78 -2.27 11.68
N GLN A 399 -7.04 -2.63 11.94
CA GLN A 399 -8.04 -1.69 12.41
C GLN A 399 -7.66 -1.07 13.76
N ALA A 400 -7.23 -1.90 14.73
CA ALA A 400 -6.76 -1.43 16.03
C ALA A 400 -5.53 -0.50 15.90
N CYS A 401 -4.62 -0.81 14.98
CA CYS A 401 -3.51 0.08 14.68
C CYS A 401 -4.00 1.43 14.17
N MET A 402 -4.84 1.46 13.12
CA MET A 402 -5.41 2.68 12.56
C MET A 402 -6.08 3.56 13.63
N GLU A 403 -6.91 2.96 14.49
CA GLU A 403 -7.62 3.64 15.59
C GLU A 403 -6.69 4.17 16.68
N SER A 404 -5.45 3.68 16.76
CA SER A 404 -4.46 4.16 17.74
C SER A 404 -3.59 5.32 17.21
N LEU A 405 -3.53 5.52 15.88
CA LEU A 405 -2.63 6.50 15.27
C LEU A 405 -3.26 7.90 15.26
N PRO A 406 -2.62 8.95 15.84
CA PRO A 406 -3.22 10.28 15.95
C PRO A 406 -3.56 10.95 14.61
N TRP A 407 -2.77 10.69 13.55
CA TRP A 407 -3.01 11.24 12.22
C TRP A 407 -4.05 10.47 11.38
N TRP A 408 -4.62 9.42 11.97
CA TRP A 408 -5.76 8.65 11.46
C TRP A 408 -7.02 8.80 12.32
N GLN A 409 -7.05 9.83 13.17
CA GLN A 409 -8.27 10.32 13.80
C GLN A 409 -8.84 11.45 12.92
N MET A 410 -10.05 11.31 12.39
CA MET A 410 -10.74 12.45 11.78
C MET A 410 -10.95 13.51 12.88
N SER A 411 -10.52 14.75 12.63
CA SER A 411 -10.82 15.83 13.57
C SER A 411 -12.33 16.02 13.64
N THR A 412 -12.93 15.76 14.80
CA THR A 412 -14.37 15.94 15.04
C THR A 412 -14.78 17.41 15.11
N ASN A 413 -13.92 18.35 14.69
CA ASN A 413 -14.14 19.80 14.80
C ASN A 413 -14.70 20.42 13.51
N GLY A 414 -15.49 19.67 12.76
CA GLY A 414 -16.33 20.20 11.69
C GLY A 414 -17.77 19.79 11.96
N SER A 415 -18.59 20.74 12.39
CA SER A 415 -20.05 20.62 12.42
C SER A 415 -20.55 20.30 11.01
N GLY A 416 -20.76 19.02 10.73
CA GLY A 416 -21.37 18.51 9.51
C GLY A 416 -22.25 17.33 9.91
N THR A 417 -23.54 17.58 9.93
CA THR A 417 -24.62 16.62 10.18
C THR A 417 -24.35 15.27 9.53
N LYS A 418 -24.32 14.21 10.35
CA LYS A 418 -24.51 12.84 9.89
C LYS A 418 -25.90 12.73 9.26
N THR A 419 -25.95 12.40 7.98
CA THR A 419 -27.11 11.73 7.35
C THR A 419 -26.57 10.64 6.46
#